data_AF-A0A845A3P3-F1
#
_entry.id   AF-A0A845A3P3-F1
#
_cell.length_a   1.000
_cell.length_b   1.000
_cell.length_c   1.000
_cell.angle_alpha   90.00
_cell.angle_beta   90.00
_cell.angle_gamma   90.00
#
_symmetry.space_group_name_H-M   'P 1'
#
loop_
_entity.id
_entity.type
_entity.pdbx_description
1 polymer ?
#
loop_
_entity_poly.entity_id
_entity_poly.type
_entity_poly.pdbx_seq_one_letter_code
_entity_poly.pdbx_strand_id
1 'polypeptide(L)' 'MKGFNFDRLRARAVAGGGVFLLSQEILLMIFFKPDLAESDLFKTISQAIVVQGLIGLAMAFYFTAKERDHHRNDEEE' A
#
# COMPACT_ATOMS: atom_id res chain seq x y z
N MET A 1 -23.19 7.51 -19.31
CA MET A 1 -22.58 7.61 -17.97
C MET A 1 -21.40 6.63 -17.90
N LYS A 2 -20.19 7.08 -18.28
CA LYS A 2 -18.95 6.28 -18.36
C LYS A 2 -17.85 7.21 -17.84
N GLY A 3 -17.51 7.11 -16.55
CA GLY A 3 -16.57 8.05 -15.92
C GLY A 3 -16.10 7.64 -14.53
N PHE A 4 -16.91 6.88 -13.78
CA PHE A 4 -16.64 6.60 -12.37
C PHE A 4 -15.51 5.59 -12.09
N ASN A 5 -15.16 4.71 -13.03
CA ASN A 5 -14.16 3.65 -12.78
C ASN A 5 -12.71 4.11 -12.94
N PHE A 6 -12.44 5.14 -13.77
CA PHE A 6 -11.08 5.64 -13.98
C PHE A 6 -10.55 6.41 -12.76
N ASP A 7 -11.43 7.14 -12.07
CA ASP A 7 -11.08 7.92 -10.88
C ASP A 7 -10.72 7.04 -9.68
N ARG A 8 -11.40 5.91 -9.47
CA ARG A 8 -11.09 4.97 -8.38
C ARG A 8 -9.74 4.30 -8.55
N LEU A 9 -9.37 3.93 -9.78
CA LEU A 9 -8.08 3.30 -10.07
C LEU A 9 -6.94 4.30 -9.85
N ARG A 10 -7.10 5.54 -10.31
CA ARG A 10 -6.17 6.64 -10.05
C ARG A 10 -6.04 6.94 -8.55
N ALA A 11 -7.16 7.03 -7.83
CA ALA A 11 -7.15 7.29 -6.39
C ALA A 11 -6.40 6.20 -5.61
N ARG A 12 -6.60 4.93 -5.98
CA ARG A 12 -5.86 3.79 -5.40
C ARG A 12 -4.37 3.84 -5.72
N ALA A 13 -4.00 4.14 -6.96
CA ALA A 13 -2.62 4.29 -7.37
C ALA A 13 -1.91 5.45 -6.65
N VAL A 14 -2.60 6.58 -6.48
CA VAL A 14 -2.09 7.75 -5.74
C VAL A 14 -1.94 7.44 -4.25
N ALA A 15 -2.88 6.73 -3.64
CA ALA A 15 -2.77 6.32 -2.23
C ALA A 15 -1.58 5.37 -2.01
N GLY A 16 -1.40 4.37 -2.87
CA GLY A 16 -0.25 3.47 -2.81
C GLY A 16 1.09 4.20 -3.04
N GLY A 17 1.12 5.10 -4.04
CA GLY A 17 2.29 5.93 -4.31
C GLY A 17 2.65 6.89 -3.17
N GLY A 18 1.65 7.46 -2.50
CA GLY A 18 1.87 8.33 -1.33
C GLY A 18 2.48 7.58 -0.15
N VAL A 19 1.98 6.37 0.16
CA VAL A 19 2.57 5.51 1.21
C VAL A 19 3.99 5.10 0.86
N PHE A 20 4.26 4.79 -0.41
CA PHE A 20 5.61 4.46 -0.87
C PHE A 20 6.58 5.63 -0.71
N LEU A 21 6.18 6.85 -1.09
CA LEU A 21 7.00 8.05 -0.95
C LEU A 21 7.29 8.38 0.53
N LEU A 22 6.29 8.29 1.40
CA LEU A 22 6.48 8.46 2.86
C LEU A 22 7.47 7.43 3.43
N SER A 23 7.38 6.17 2.95
CA SER A 23 8.32 5.11 3.35
C SER A 23 9.75 5.44 2.93
N GLN A 24 9.94 5.93 1.70
CA GLN A 24 11.25 6.35 1.20
C GLN A 24 11.80 7.55 1.97
N GLU A 25 10.97 8.54 2.29
CA GLU A 25 11.39 9.72 3.04
C GLU A 25 11.91 9.34 4.44
N ILE A 26 11.22 8.41 5.10
CA ILE A 26 11.61 7.89 6.41
C ILE A 26 12.89 7.08 6.32
N LEU A 27 13.06 6.26 5.27
CA LEU A 27 14.32 5.55 5.01
C LEU A 27 15.50 6.53 4.83
N LEU A 28 15.26 7.61 4.10
CA LEU A 28 16.24 8.67 3.88
C LEU A 28 16.59 9.38 5.19
N MET A 29 15.59 9.60 6.05
CA MET A 29 15.76 10.18 7.38
C MET A 29 16.64 9.31 8.29
N ILE A 30 16.49 7.98 8.26
CA ILE A 30 17.39 7.04 8.95
C ILE A 30 18.82 7.19 8.43
N PHE A 31 18.97 7.23 7.11
CA PHE A 31 20.28 7.22 6.48
C PHE A 31 21.08 8.50 6.79
N PHE A 32 20.43 9.66 6.77
CA PHE A 32 21.08 10.94 7.01
C PHE A 32 21.09 11.38 8.49
N LYS A 33 20.17 10.89 9.32
CA LYS A 33 20.14 11.16 10.77
C LYS A 33 19.80 9.89 11.56
N PRO A 34 20.77 8.96 11.70
CA PRO A 34 20.57 7.71 12.43
C PRO A 34 20.23 7.92 13.91
N ASP A 35 20.63 9.06 14.51
CA ASP A 35 20.30 9.41 15.89
C ASP A 35 18.79 9.54 16.14
N LEU A 36 17.99 9.82 15.10
CA LEU A 36 16.53 9.83 15.23
C LEU A 36 15.96 8.40 15.35
N ALA A 37 16.67 7.38 14.88
CA ALA A 37 16.22 6.00 14.92
C ALA A 37 16.21 5.41 16.35
N GLU A 38 16.97 5.99 17.28
CA GLU A 38 16.92 5.63 18.70
C GLU A 38 15.68 6.19 19.42
N SER A 39 14.98 7.15 18.82
CA SER A 39 13.76 7.69 19.40
C SER A 39 12.58 6.71 19.25
N ASP A 40 11.82 6.48 20.33
CA ASP A 40 10.62 5.63 20.30
C ASP A 40 9.61 6.09 19.22
N LEU A 41 9.57 7.39 18.94
CA LEU A 41 8.75 7.96 17.87
C LEU A 41 9.10 7.38 16.50
N PHE A 42 10.39 7.27 16.19
CA PHE A 42 10.85 6.73 14.91
C PHE A 42 10.52 5.25 14.77
N LYS A 43 10.69 4.49 15.86
CA LYS A 43 10.35 3.07 15.92
C LYS A 43 8.85 2.84 15.72
N THR A 44 7.99 3.62 16.37
CA THR A 44 6.53 3.54 16.21
C THR A 44 6.09 3.92 14.79
N ILE A 45 6.65 4.99 14.21
CA ILE A 45 6.32 5.41 12.83
C ILE A 45 6.74 4.34 11.82
N SER A 46 7.96 3.82 11.96
CA SER A 46 8.48 2.76 11.07
C SER A 46 7.62 1.50 11.16
N GLN A 47 7.26 1.08 12.37
CA GLN A 47 6.38 -0.07 12.58
C GLN A 47 4.99 0.15 11.96
N ALA A 48 4.40 1.34 12.11
CA ALA A 48 3.11 1.66 11.51
C ALA A 48 3.14 1.58 9.98
N ILE A 49 4.23 2.04 9.36
CA ILE A 49 4.40 1.99 7.90
C ILE A 49 4.59 0.57 7.41
N VAL A 50 5.43 -0.23 8.08
CA VAL A 50 5.62 -1.64 7.72
C VAL A 50 4.29 -2.40 7.84
N VAL A 51 3.54 -2.19 8.92
CA VAL A 51 2.22 -2.81 9.11
C VAL A 51 1.22 -2.35 8.03
N GLN A 52 1.13 -1.05 7.73
CA GLN A 52 0.28 -0.55 6.65
C GLN A 52 0.68 -1.11 5.28
N GLY A 53 1.98 -1.23 5.00
CA GLY A 53 2.51 -1.82 3.77
C GLY A 53 2.12 -3.30 3.62
N LEU A 54 2.28 -4.10 4.69
CA LEU A 54 1.91 -5.51 4.70
C LEU A 54 0.40 -5.72 4.52
N ILE A 55 -0.43 -4.90 5.17
CA ILE A 55 -1.89 -4.96 5.02
C ILE A 55 -2.29 -4.60 3.58
N GLY A 56 -1.68 -3.55 3.00
CA GLY A 56 -1.92 -3.17 1.60
C GLY A 56 -1.55 -4.29 0.63
N LEU A 57 -0.41 -4.96 0.85
CA LEU A 57 0.03 -6.09 0.04
C LEU A 57 -0.93 -7.29 0.16
N ALA A 58 -1.34 -7.63 1.38
CA ALA A 58 -2.30 -8.72 1.62
C ALA A 58 -3.64 -8.47 0.92
N MET A 59 -4.15 -7.24 0.99
CA MET A 59 -5.39 -6.85 0.29
C MET A 59 -5.23 -6.88 -1.23
N ALA A 60 -4.08 -6.48 -1.77
CA ALA A 60 -3.80 -6.59 -3.20
C ALA A 60 -3.79 -8.06 -3.67
N PHE A 61 -3.17 -8.96 -2.91
CA PHE A 61 -3.23 -10.40 -3.18
C PHE A 61 -4.65 -10.95 -3.08
N TYR A 62 -5.41 -10.57 -2.05
CA TYR A 62 -6.79 -10.99 -1.88
C TYR A 62 -7.68 -10.55 -3.04
N PHE A 63 -7.59 -9.29 -3.46
CA PHE A 63 -8.36 -8.81 -4.62
C PHE A 63 -7.95 -9.53 -5.90
N THR A 64 -6.65 -9.72 -6.13
CA THR A 64 -6.15 -10.45 -7.32
C THR A 64 -6.62 -11.90 -7.35
N ALA A 65 -6.71 -12.58 -6.20
CA ALA A 65 -7.25 -13.94 -6.11
C ALA A 65 -8.77 -13.96 -6.34
N LYS A 66 -9.50 -13.05 -5.71
CA LYS A 66 -10.96 -12.93 -5.86
C LYS A 66 -11.39 -12.62 -7.31
N GLU A 67 -10.64 -11.80 -8.03
CA GLU A 67 -10.91 -11.49 -9.44
C GLU A 67 -10.71 -12.73 -10.35
N ARG A 68 -9.75 -13.61 -10.03
CA ARG A 68 -9.56 -14.88 -10.74
C ARG A 68 -10.70 -15.86 -10.48
N ASP A 69 -11.17 -15.94 -9.24
CA ASP A 69 -12.24 -16.87 -8.87
C ASP A 69 -13.60 -16.45 -9.47
N HIS A 70 -13.86 -15.14 -9.61
CA HIS A 70 -15.07 -14.67 -10.30
C HIS A 70 -15.09 -15.02 -11.79
N HIS A 71 -13.97 -14.86 -12.50
CA HIS A 71 -13.89 -15.22 -13.92
C HIS A 71 -14.05 -16.72 -14.19
N ARG A 72 -13.73 -17.59 -13.23
CA ARG A 72 -13.87 -19.05 -13.40
C ARG A 72 -15.32 -19.54 -13.32
N ASN A 73 -16.16 -18.86 -12.54
CA ASN A 73 -17.57 -19.26 -12.39
C ASN A 73 -18.44 -18.78 -13.57
N ASP A 74 -18.06 -17.71 -14.27
CA ASP A 74 -18.77 -17.22 -15.45
C ASP A 74 -18.52 -18.08 -16.71
N GLU A 75 -17.52 -18.97 -16.70
CA GLU A 75 -17.21 -19.91 -17.80
C GLU A 75 -17.90 -21.29 -17.63
N GLU A 76 -18.53 -21.55 -16.49
CA GLU A 76 -19.20 -22.83 -16.16
C GLU A 76 -20.75 -22.77 -16.25
N GLU A 77 -21.36 -21.63 -16.59
CA GLU A 77 -22.79 -21.48 -16.97
C GLU A 77 -22.99 -21.41 -18.50
#